data_AF-A0A507CB10-F1
#
_entry.id   AF-A0A507CB10-F1
#
_cell.length_a   1.000
_cell.length_b   1.000
_cell.length_c   1.000
_cell.angle_alpha   90.00
_cell.angle_beta   90.00
_cell.angle_gamma   90.00
#
_symmetry.space_group_name_H-M   'P 1'
#
loop_
_entity.id
_entity.type
_entity.pdbx_description
1 polymer ?
#
loop_
_entity_poly.entity_id
_entity_poly.type
_entity_poly.pdbx_seq_one_letter_code
_entity_poly.pdbx_strand_id
1 'polypeptide(L)'
;MSRIVTVLFTILACHGALVHGAICTITLPPNFLTEKGLATPFRTSGCSQTVPDEQVFAEATIVNAITGKVSIYNPVIADKNMNTHIPIIPNLHFGDVVGLWFGANSEGIILKPSNKDDPSFALCVQGDGKTNFGQMAFCNAAAFFIAAKIAIKTGQLSIPPLGTSPKTNKPCYTVRSFEVIDQDQSDNVVTEYIVAFRKGGASEIAQFSQANMKYYQSQQDAGKVKNFTEIMNGSDNRLVSKALASALGCKPFQARDQADPGAVRPSLALNELFASKHEGEYGTVALVPQDDPMVVDGNGNADLKKLNLYRTGVDQPLQSKLNPQSAIDYCNNMLSITAPSIKANKAFYQAAPSVDPNAANNLWTFMGQRFQASFVNLNCTGLLGVTQDPIEVVADGDVTVDLKFNF
;
A
#
# COMPACT_ATOMS: atom_id res chain seq x y z
N MET A 1 38.37 13.76 -37.74
CA MET A 1 38.72 12.74 -36.72
C MET A 1 37.71 12.85 -35.60
N SER A 2 36.72 11.97 -35.65
CA SER A 2 35.58 11.90 -34.73
C SER A 2 36.05 11.33 -33.39
N ARG A 3 35.72 12.00 -32.28
CA ARG A 3 35.84 11.41 -30.93
C ARG A 3 34.44 11.16 -30.40
N ILE A 4 34.02 9.92 -30.57
CA ILE A 4 32.87 9.31 -29.91
C ILE A 4 33.17 9.32 -28.41
N VAL A 5 32.39 10.08 -27.65
CA VAL A 5 32.35 10.01 -26.19
C VAL A 5 31.23 9.04 -25.84
N THR A 6 31.60 7.79 -25.57
CA THR A 6 30.70 6.80 -24.97
C THR A 6 30.45 7.23 -23.53
N VAL A 7 29.33 7.89 -23.29
CA VAL A 7 28.82 8.12 -21.93
C VAL A 7 28.29 6.78 -21.44
N LEU A 8 29.05 6.14 -20.56
CA LEU A 8 28.62 4.97 -19.83
C LEU A 8 27.56 5.45 -18.83
N PHE A 9 26.28 5.36 -19.21
CA PHE A 9 25.19 5.47 -18.25
C PHE A 9 25.32 4.28 -17.30
N THR A 10 25.73 4.52 -16.06
CA THR A 10 25.24 3.72 -14.94
C THR A 10 23.75 4.00 -14.83
N ILE A 11 22.98 3.38 -15.73
CA ILE A 11 21.59 3.04 -15.46
C ILE A 11 21.73 2.23 -14.16
N LEU A 12 21.23 2.77 -13.05
CA LEU A 12 20.73 1.89 -12.03
C LEU A 12 19.57 1.17 -12.73
N ALA A 13 19.93 0.11 -13.43
CA ALA A 13 19.05 -1.01 -13.50
C ALA A 13 18.65 -1.19 -12.04
N CYS A 14 17.36 -1.02 -11.76
CA CYS A 14 16.70 -2.06 -11.00
C CYS A 14 17.25 -3.35 -11.61
N HIS A 15 18.34 -3.86 -10.99
CA HIS A 15 19.18 -4.82 -11.66
C HIS A 15 18.26 -6.00 -11.91
N GLY A 16 18.05 -6.32 -13.19
CA GLY A 16 17.74 -7.68 -13.63
C GLY A 16 18.87 -8.65 -13.31
N ALA A 17 19.55 -8.50 -12.18
CA ALA A 17 20.06 -9.59 -11.39
C ALA A 17 19.07 -9.72 -10.24
N LEU A 18 18.37 -10.86 -10.19
CA LEU A 18 17.59 -11.33 -9.06
C LEU A 18 18.43 -11.30 -7.76
N VAL A 19 18.67 -10.13 -7.18
CA VAL A 19 18.78 -10.00 -5.74
C VAL A 19 17.33 -10.10 -5.31
N HIS A 20 16.83 -11.32 -5.15
CA HIS A 20 15.53 -11.53 -4.54
C HIS A 20 15.58 -10.76 -3.21
N GLY A 21 14.78 -9.70 -3.09
CA GLY A 21 14.61 -9.04 -1.81
C GLY A 21 14.08 -10.04 -0.78
N ALA A 22 14.11 -9.68 0.49
CA ALA A 22 13.74 -10.61 1.54
C ALA A 22 12.27 -11.04 1.42
N ILE A 23 12.02 -12.36 1.42
CA ILE A 23 10.66 -12.91 1.57
C ILE A 23 10.38 -13.05 3.06
N CYS A 24 9.46 -12.25 3.56
CA CYS A 24 9.11 -12.20 4.97
C CYS A 24 8.03 -13.23 5.31
N THR A 25 8.31 -14.11 6.27
CA THR A 25 7.26 -14.98 6.82
C THR A 25 6.61 -14.32 8.04
N ILE A 26 5.31 -14.01 7.93
CA ILE A 26 4.48 -13.49 9.03
C ILE A 26 3.72 -14.66 9.67
N THR A 27 3.97 -14.89 10.95
CA THR A 27 3.29 -15.89 11.77
C THR A 27 2.12 -15.25 12.50
N LEU A 28 0.91 -15.72 12.17
CA LEU A 28 -0.36 -15.25 12.74
C LEU A 28 -0.66 -15.97 14.07
N PRO A 29 -1.06 -15.25 15.13
CA PRO A 29 -1.45 -15.85 16.39
C PRO A 29 -2.78 -16.62 16.24
N PRO A 30 -3.11 -17.51 17.18
CA PRO A 30 -4.40 -18.20 17.13
C PRO A 30 -5.56 -17.23 17.20
N ASN A 31 -6.63 -17.48 16.45
CA ASN A 31 -7.83 -16.64 16.42
C ASN A 31 -7.55 -15.17 16.04
N PHE A 32 -6.64 -14.93 15.08
CA PHE A 32 -6.17 -13.59 14.66
C PHE A 32 -7.27 -12.62 14.14
N LEU A 33 -8.52 -13.08 14.01
CA LEU A 33 -9.69 -12.25 13.68
C LEU A 33 -10.54 -11.86 14.91
N THR A 34 -10.11 -12.20 16.12
CA THR A 34 -10.77 -11.86 17.39
C THR A 34 -10.06 -10.71 18.10
N GLU A 35 -10.69 -10.10 19.11
CA GLU A 35 -10.08 -9.03 19.93
C GLU A 35 -8.71 -9.43 20.47
N LYS A 36 -8.64 -10.61 21.08
CA LYS A 36 -7.40 -11.15 21.65
C LYS A 36 -6.38 -11.47 20.56
N GLY A 37 -6.82 -12.03 19.43
CA GLY A 37 -5.94 -12.37 18.32
C GLY A 37 -5.31 -11.14 17.68
N LEU A 38 -6.10 -10.12 17.38
CA LEU A 38 -5.64 -8.83 16.85
C LEU A 38 -4.66 -8.13 17.80
N ALA A 39 -4.93 -8.16 19.11
CA ALA A 39 -4.06 -7.58 20.13
C ALA A 39 -2.81 -8.42 20.46
N THR A 40 -2.71 -9.65 19.94
CA THR A 40 -1.52 -10.48 20.11
C THR A 40 -0.51 -10.13 19.03
N PRO A 41 0.73 -9.75 19.37
CA PRO A 41 1.73 -9.42 18.35
C PRO A 41 1.98 -10.57 17.38
N PHE A 42 1.95 -10.26 16.09
CA PHE A 42 2.33 -11.18 15.03
C PHE A 42 3.85 -11.23 14.98
N ARG A 43 4.41 -12.32 14.41
CA ARG A 43 5.87 -12.50 14.37
C ARG A 43 6.37 -12.59 12.95
N THR A 44 7.37 -11.79 12.61
CA THR A 44 8.07 -11.91 11.33
C THR A 44 9.39 -12.66 11.47
N SER A 45 9.77 -13.38 10.40
CA SER A 45 11.05 -14.07 10.25
C SER A 45 11.48 -14.02 8.78
N GLY A 46 12.80 -14.04 8.54
CA GLY A 46 13.37 -13.78 7.21
C GLY A 46 13.53 -12.29 6.89
N CYS A 47 13.01 -11.42 7.77
CA CYS A 47 13.01 -9.97 7.66
C CYS A 47 13.15 -9.32 9.03
N SER A 48 13.56 -8.05 9.05
CA SER A 48 13.69 -7.21 10.24
C SER A 48 12.89 -5.92 10.13
N GLN A 49 12.08 -5.60 11.14
CA GLN A 49 11.37 -4.33 11.24
C GLN A 49 12.32 -3.12 11.40
N THR A 50 13.61 -3.35 11.68
CA THR A 50 14.61 -2.27 11.76
C THR A 50 15.30 -1.98 10.42
N VAL A 51 15.01 -2.74 9.37
CA VAL A 51 15.58 -2.57 8.02
C VAL A 51 14.46 -2.08 7.11
N PRO A 52 14.52 -0.85 6.56
CA PRO A 52 13.42 -0.24 5.81
C PRO A 52 12.81 -1.14 4.71
N ASP A 53 13.67 -1.78 3.91
CA ASP A 53 13.27 -2.63 2.77
C ASP A 53 12.87 -4.07 3.19
N GLU A 54 12.79 -4.36 4.49
CA GLU A 54 12.36 -5.65 5.03
C GLU A 54 11.08 -5.51 5.89
N GLN A 55 10.55 -4.30 6.04
CA GLN A 55 9.43 -4.03 6.94
C GLN A 55 8.13 -4.65 6.43
N VAL A 56 7.32 -5.13 7.36
CA VAL A 56 6.01 -5.75 7.10
C VAL A 56 4.94 -5.16 8.01
N PHE A 57 3.72 -5.07 7.48
CA PHE A 57 2.62 -4.34 8.10
C PHE A 57 1.34 -5.16 8.09
N ALA A 58 0.45 -4.90 9.04
CA ALA A 58 -0.88 -5.52 9.14
C ALA A 58 -1.92 -4.46 9.46
N GLU A 59 -3.02 -4.49 8.73
CA GLU A 59 -4.13 -3.54 8.85
C GLU A 59 -5.44 -4.29 8.92
N ALA A 60 -6.19 -4.09 9.99
CA ALA A 60 -7.54 -4.59 10.13
C ALA A 60 -8.54 -3.45 9.90
N THR A 61 -9.51 -3.70 9.02
CA THR A 61 -10.70 -2.85 8.89
C THR A 61 -11.91 -3.67 9.30
N ILE A 62 -12.72 -3.09 10.18
CA ILE A 62 -13.81 -3.78 10.87
C ILE A 62 -15.10 -3.06 10.49
N VAL A 63 -16.05 -3.78 9.90
CA VAL A 63 -17.38 -3.26 9.59
C VAL A 63 -18.45 -4.02 10.36
N ASN A 64 -19.36 -3.29 10.99
CA ASN A 64 -20.55 -3.87 11.58
C ASN A 64 -21.68 -3.85 10.56
N ALA A 65 -22.09 -5.01 10.04
CA ALA A 65 -23.11 -5.09 8.99
C ALA A 65 -24.51 -4.60 9.44
N ILE A 66 -24.77 -4.60 10.76
CA ILE A 66 -26.07 -4.24 11.34
C ILE A 66 -26.17 -2.74 11.58
N THR A 67 -25.12 -2.13 12.13
CA THR A 67 -25.10 -0.70 12.53
C THR A 67 -24.39 0.20 11.53
N GLY A 68 -23.68 -0.38 10.55
CA GLY A 68 -22.89 0.35 9.56
C GLY A 68 -21.64 1.04 10.14
N LYS A 69 -21.32 0.82 11.41
CA LYS A 69 -20.09 1.33 12.01
C LYS A 69 -18.87 0.71 11.34
N VAL A 70 -17.87 1.53 11.05
CA VAL A 70 -16.56 1.09 10.57
C VAL A 70 -15.48 1.60 11.51
N SER A 71 -14.47 0.78 11.75
CA SER A 71 -13.27 1.15 12.52
C SER A 71 -12.05 0.43 11.98
N ILE A 72 -10.87 0.93 12.35
CA ILE A 72 -9.57 0.38 11.97
C ILE A 72 -8.85 -0.12 13.23
N TYR A 73 -8.02 -1.14 13.06
CA TYR A 73 -7.07 -1.57 14.06
C TYR A 73 -5.79 -2.03 13.38
N ASN A 74 -4.62 -1.79 13.97
CA ASN A 74 -3.32 -2.08 13.37
C ASN A 74 -2.56 -3.12 14.21
N PRO A 75 -2.73 -4.45 13.98
CA PRO A 75 -2.00 -5.47 14.73
C PRO A 75 -0.49 -5.30 14.58
N VAL A 76 0.25 -5.31 15.68
CA VAL A 76 1.73 -5.14 15.61
C VAL A 76 2.38 -6.39 15.05
N ILE A 77 3.25 -6.23 14.06
CA ILE A 77 4.18 -7.29 13.62
C ILE A 77 5.56 -7.01 14.20
N ALA A 78 6.12 -7.94 14.96
CA ALA A 78 7.43 -7.79 15.59
C ALA A 78 8.38 -8.89 15.10
N ASP A 79 9.68 -8.62 15.06
CA ASP A 79 10.66 -9.68 14.80
C ASP A 79 10.56 -10.76 15.88
N LYS A 80 11.05 -11.97 15.59
CA LYS A 80 11.01 -13.12 16.50
C LYS A 80 11.47 -12.80 17.94
N ASN A 81 12.52 -11.97 18.08
CA ASN A 81 13.11 -11.61 19.37
C ASN A 81 12.91 -10.14 19.74
N MET A 82 12.10 -9.39 18.99
CA MET A 82 11.85 -7.98 19.25
C MET A 82 10.81 -7.82 20.36
N ASN A 83 11.06 -6.91 21.29
CA ASN A 83 10.08 -6.54 22.30
C ASN A 83 8.88 -5.85 21.63
N THR A 84 7.69 -6.06 22.18
CA THR A 84 6.49 -5.38 21.70
C THR A 84 5.90 -4.57 22.83
N HIS A 85 5.70 -3.28 22.59
CA HIS A 85 4.90 -2.47 23.50
C HIS A 85 3.47 -3.00 23.51
N ILE A 86 2.85 -3.05 24.69
CA ILE A 86 1.56 -3.71 24.91
C ILE A 86 0.51 -3.12 23.94
N PRO A 87 -0.03 -3.92 22.99
CA PRO A 87 -1.07 -3.44 22.09
C PRO A 87 -2.37 -3.12 22.84
N ILE A 88 -3.11 -2.12 22.35
CA ILE A 88 -4.46 -1.86 22.85
C ILE A 88 -5.36 -3.00 22.40
N ILE A 89 -6.22 -3.53 23.29
CA ILE A 89 -7.18 -4.57 22.89
C ILE A 89 -8.34 -3.88 22.16
N PRO A 90 -8.64 -4.24 20.88
CA PRO A 90 -9.78 -3.68 20.19
C PRO A 90 -11.09 -4.21 20.79
N ASN A 91 -12.17 -3.48 20.57
CA ASN A 91 -13.52 -3.88 20.93
C ASN A 91 -14.25 -4.35 19.65
N LEU A 92 -14.69 -5.61 19.67
CA LEU A 92 -15.52 -6.20 18.64
C LEU A 92 -16.92 -6.47 19.18
N HIS A 93 -17.91 -6.10 18.40
CA HIS A 93 -19.33 -6.26 18.73
C HIS A 93 -19.98 -7.36 17.89
N PHE A 94 -21.16 -7.79 18.33
CA PHE A 94 -21.99 -8.67 17.52
C PHE A 94 -22.29 -8.03 16.15
N GLY A 95 -22.03 -8.78 15.08
CA GLY A 95 -22.19 -8.31 13.70
C GLY A 95 -20.93 -7.65 13.10
N ASP A 96 -19.84 -7.53 13.86
CA ASP A 96 -18.55 -7.08 13.33
C ASP A 96 -17.93 -8.16 12.43
N VAL A 97 -17.45 -7.72 11.27
CA VAL A 97 -16.68 -8.52 10.32
C VAL A 97 -15.31 -7.87 10.16
N VAL A 98 -14.27 -8.59 10.55
CA VAL A 98 -12.87 -8.16 10.46
C VAL A 98 -12.31 -8.60 9.11
N GLY A 99 -11.91 -7.65 8.26
CA GLY A 99 -10.96 -7.92 7.19
C GLY A 99 -9.55 -7.59 7.68
N LEU A 100 -8.55 -8.37 7.27
CA LEU A 100 -7.15 -8.18 7.66
C LEU A 100 -6.27 -8.21 6.41
N TRP A 101 -5.50 -7.16 6.18
CA TRP A 101 -4.58 -7.02 5.04
C TRP A 101 -3.14 -6.92 5.54
N PHE A 102 -2.20 -7.34 4.71
CA PHE A 102 -0.77 -7.34 4.97
C PHE A 102 -0.05 -6.72 3.80
N GLY A 103 0.91 -5.85 4.10
CA GLY A 103 1.78 -5.23 3.11
C GLY A 103 3.24 -5.30 3.53
N ALA A 104 4.16 -5.23 2.56
CA ALA A 104 5.59 -5.28 2.78
C ALA A 104 6.32 -4.21 1.97
N ASN A 105 7.43 -3.72 2.53
CA ASN A 105 8.43 -2.97 1.77
C ASN A 105 9.48 -3.92 1.15
N SER A 106 9.38 -5.22 1.43
CA SER A 106 10.26 -6.27 0.93
C SER A 106 9.75 -6.89 -0.38
N GLU A 107 10.44 -7.89 -0.92
CA GLU A 107 10.02 -8.58 -2.14
C GLU A 107 8.69 -9.33 -1.98
N GLY A 108 8.41 -9.85 -0.78
CA GLY A 108 7.11 -10.45 -0.55
C GLY A 108 6.85 -11.09 0.80
N ILE A 109 5.62 -11.57 0.93
CA ILE A 109 5.06 -12.10 2.17
C ILE A 109 4.66 -13.56 2.04
N ILE A 110 4.93 -14.33 3.10
CA ILE A 110 4.31 -15.62 3.38
C ILE A 110 3.61 -15.55 4.73
N LEU A 111 2.30 -15.74 4.76
CA LEU A 111 1.54 -15.96 5.99
C LEU A 111 1.65 -17.42 6.43
N LYS A 112 1.80 -17.62 7.73
CA LYS A 112 1.70 -18.94 8.38
C LYS A 112 0.89 -18.82 9.66
N PRO A 113 0.05 -19.80 10.01
CA PRO A 113 -0.56 -19.81 11.33
C PRO A 113 0.45 -20.33 12.36
N SER A 114 0.42 -19.79 13.57
CA SER A 114 1.18 -20.33 14.71
C SER A 114 0.69 -21.72 15.13
N ASN A 115 -0.58 -22.01 14.89
CA ASN A 115 -1.16 -23.35 14.97
C ASN A 115 -1.61 -23.78 13.58
N LYS A 116 -1.00 -24.83 13.01
CA LYS A 116 -1.33 -25.38 11.68
C LYS A 116 -2.80 -25.78 11.52
N ASP A 117 -3.50 -26.04 12.62
CA ASP A 117 -4.89 -26.48 12.63
C ASP A 117 -5.87 -25.33 12.93
N ASP A 118 -5.42 -24.06 12.91
CA ASP A 118 -6.31 -22.90 13.08
C ASP A 118 -7.24 -22.77 11.85
N PRO A 119 -8.56 -22.99 12.02
CA PRO A 119 -9.51 -22.95 10.91
C PRO A 119 -9.63 -21.54 10.30
N SER A 120 -9.28 -20.48 11.04
CA SER A 120 -9.31 -19.10 10.54
C SER A 120 -8.30 -18.89 9.41
N PHE A 121 -7.23 -19.69 9.35
CA PHE A 121 -6.21 -19.58 8.31
C PHE A 121 -6.75 -19.94 6.92
N ALA A 122 -7.83 -20.74 6.82
CA ALA A 122 -8.50 -21.03 5.56
C ALA A 122 -9.12 -19.78 4.90
N LEU A 123 -9.28 -18.68 5.66
CA LEU A 123 -9.77 -17.39 5.17
C LEU A 123 -8.66 -16.51 4.59
N CYS A 124 -7.40 -16.94 4.69
CA CYS A 124 -6.25 -16.21 4.16
C CYS A 124 -5.98 -16.55 2.70
N VAL A 125 -5.71 -15.51 1.90
CA VAL A 125 -5.33 -15.59 0.51
C VAL A 125 -4.07 -14.74 0.34
N GLN A 126 -3.04 -15.37 -0.22
CA GLN A 126 -1.74 -14.76 -0.42
C GLN A 126 -1.16 -15.07 -1.80
N GLY A 127 -1.98 -15.63 -2.70
CA GLY A 127 -1.56 -16.18 -3.98
C GLY A 127 -2.51 -17.25 -4.51
N ASP A 128 -2.11 -17.95 -5.57
CA ASP A 128 -2.90 -18.99 -6.24
C ASP A 128 -2.69 -20.40 -5.64
N GLY A 129 -1.81 -20.52 -4.65
CA GLY A 129 -1.35 -21.76 -4.03
C GLY A 129 -0.04 -22.30 -4.60
N LYS A 130 0.47 -21.71 -5.70
CA LYS A 130 1.79 -22.02 -6.28
C LYS A 130 2.77 -20.87 -6.07
N THR A 131 2.29 -19.64 -6.24
CA THR A 131 3.07 -18.41 -6.10
C THR A 131 2.27 -17.36 -5.32
N ASN A 132 3.00 -16.47 -4.67
CA ASN A 132 2.46 -15.46 -3.79
C ASN A 132 2.10 -14.18 -4.59
N PHE A 133 1.33 -13.27 -4.01
CA PHE A 133 1.13 -11.93 -4.54
C PHE A 133 2.28 -10.98 -4.19
N GLY A 134 3.53 -11.44 -4.17
CA GLY A 134 4.65 -10.60 -3.74
C GLY A 134 4.40 -9.95 -2.37
N GLN A 135 4.33 -8.62 -2.35
CA GLN A 135 4.21 -7.76 -1.16
C GLN A 135 2.86 -7.81 -0.44
N MET A 136 1.85 -8.48 -1.00
CA MET A 136 0.48 -8.44 -0.50
C MET A 136 -0.05 -9.79 -0.01
N ALA A 137 -0.85 -9.75 1.05
CA ALA A 137 -1.71 -10.86 1.46
C ALA A 137 -2.91 -10.34 2.25
N PHE A 138 -3.95 -11.15 2.42
CA PHE A 138 -5.11 -10.77 3.21
C PHE A 138 -5.84 -11.99 3.78
N CYS A 139 -6.60 -11.79 4.84
CA CYS A 139 -7.49 -12.76 5.42
C CYS A 139 -8.89 -12.16 5.60
N ASN A 140 -9.91 -12.93 5.23
CA ASN A 140 -11.33 -12.57 5.39
C ASN A 140 -11.79 -11.29 4.63
N ALA A 141 -11.02 -10.81 3.65
CA ALA A 141 -11.33 -9.60 2.87
C ALA A 141 -12.67 -9.70 2.12
N ALA A 142 -12.98 -10.83 1.50
CA ALA A 142 -14.24 -11.04 0.77
C ALA A 142 -15.47 -10.89 1.70
N ALA A 143 -15.41 -11.47 2.90
CA ALA A 143 -16.50 -11.35 3.87
C ALA A 143 -16.65 -9.91 4.36
N PHE A 144 -15.55 -9.20 4.58
CA PHE A 144 -15.57 -7.77 4.92
C PHE A 144 -16.30 -6.95 3.84
N PHE A 145 -15.92 -7.08 2.57
CA PHE A 145 -16.54 -6.28 1.50
C PHE A 145 -18.01 -6.65 1.28
N ILE A 146 -18.39 -7.92 1.43
CA ILE A 146 -19.80 -8.35 1.41
C ILE A 146 -20.56 -7.66 2.54
N ALA A 147 -20.04 -7.67 3.77
CA ALA A 147 -20.66 -7.03 4.93
C ALA A 147 -20.79 -5.52 4.76
N ALA A 148 -19.76 -4.85 4.25
CA ALA A 148 -19.78 -3.42 3.93
C ALA A 148 -20.82 -3.09 2.86
N LYS A 149 -20.89 -3.88 1.78
CA LYS A 149 -21.89 -3.71 0.71
C LYS A 149 -23.32 -3.92 1.19
N ILE A 150 -23.54 -4.88 2.10
CA ILE A 150 -24.84 -5.04 2.77
C ILE A 150 -25.17 -3.77 3.55
N ALA A 151 -24.27 -3.28 4.40
CA ALA A 151 -24.49 -2.08 5.20
C ALA A 151 -24.75 -0.84 4.34
N ILE A 152 -24.06 -0.70 3.20
CA ILE A 152 -24.29 0.39 2.23
C ILE A 152 -25.68 0.26 1.61
N LYS A 153 -26.03 -0.94 1.12
CA LYS A 153 -27.32 -1.20 0.46
C LYS A 153 -28.50 -0.99 1.41
N THR A 154 -28.34 -1.29 2.70
CA THR A 154 -29.37 -1.07 3.73
C THR A 154 -29.33 0.33 4.34
N GLY A 155 -28.47 1.23 3.85
CA GLY A 155 -28.37 2.61 4.32
C GLY A 155 -27.74 2.79 5.71
N GLN A 156 -27.09 1.75 6.25
CA GLN A 156 -26.42 1.79 7.55
C GLN A 156 -25.01 2.39 7.44
N LEU A 157 -24.27 2.05 6.38
CA LEU A 157 -22.96 2.62 6.08
C LEU A 157 -23.06 3.62 4.93
N SER A 158 -22.66 4.87 5.19
CA SER A 158 -22.57 5.90 4.16
C SER A 158 -21.10 6.12 3.77
N ILE A 159 -20.83 6.07 2.45
CA ILE A 159 -19.54 6.44 1.88
C ILE A 159 -19.57 7.96 1.63
N PRO A 160 -18.57 8.73 2.11
CA PRO A 160 -18.55 10.17 1.91
C PRO A 160 -18.48 10.53 0.41
N PRO A 161 -18.96 11.73 0.01
CA PRO A 161 -18.81 12.20 -1.37
C PRO A 161 -17.34 12.36 -1.74
N LEU A 162 -17.01 12.23 -3.03
CA LEU A 162 -15.64 12.31 -3.52
C LEU A 162 -14.97 13.65 -3.20
N GLY A 163 -15.72 14.74 -3.39
CA GLY A 163 -15.26 16.10 -3.18
C GLY A 163 -14.39 16.64 -4.32
N THR A 164 -14.13 17.94 -4.26
CA THR A 164 -13.35 18.69 -5.26
C THR A 164 -12.11 19.26 -4.58
N SER A 165 -10.94 19.11 -5.21
CA SER A 165 -9.71 19.71 -4.72
C SER A 165 -9.81 21.24 -4.76
N PRO A 166 -9.60 21.94 -3.63
CA PRO A 166 -9.54 23.41 -3.62
C PRO A 166 -8.30 23.97 -4.33
N LYS A 167 -7.32 23.12 -4.70
CA LYS A 167 -6.09 23.50 -5.39
C LYS A 167 -6.25 23.46 -6.90
N THR A 168 -6.90 22.41 -7.41
CA THR A 168 -6.99 22.15 -8.85
C THR A 168 -8.39 22.36 -9.42
N ASN A 169 -9.41 22.49 -8.56
CA ASN A 169 -10.83 22.51 -8.93
C ASN A 169 -11.28 21.27 -9.71
N LYS A 170 -10.55 20.16 -9.59
CA LYS A 170 -10.89 18.85 -10.14
C LYS A 170 -11.42 17.92 -9.04
N PRO A 171 -12.12 16.83 -9.37
CA PRO A 171 -12.45 15.80 -8.39
C PRO A 171 -11.18 15.36 -7.63
N CYS A 172 -11.32 15.10 -6.33
CA CYS A 172 -10.24 14.45 -5.56
C CYS A 172 -9.92 13.08 -6.15
N TYR A 173 -8.77 12.47 -5.83
CA TYR A 173 -8.40 11.15 -6.36
C TYR A 173 -8.85 10.00 -5.47
N THR A 174 -9.08 8.84 -6.07
CA THR A 174 -9.28 7.54 -5.40
C THR A 174 -8.11 6.63 -5.72
N VAL A 175 -7.98 5.49 -5.02
CA VAL A 175 -6.91 4.51 -5.30
C VAL A 175 -7.02 3.87 -6.70
N ARG A 176 -8.18 3.99 -7.37
CA ARG A 176 -8.43 3.50 -8.75
C ARG A 176 -8.35 4.61 -9.81
N SER A 177 -7.74 5.75 -9.50
CA SER A 177 -7.56 6.88 -10.42
C SER A 177 -6.22 6.76 -11.13
N PHE A 178 -6.20 6.90 -12.45
CA PHE A 178 -4.95 6.86 -13.23
C PHE A 178 -3.98 7.98 -12.83
N GLU A 179 -4.43 9.03 -12.14
CA GLU A 179 -3.58 10.08 -11.59
C GLU A 179 -2.75 9.65 -10.34
N VAL A 180 -3.00 8.46 -9.81
CA VAL A 180 -2.34 7.89 -8.61
C VAL A 180 -1.45 6.70 -8.95
N ILE A 181 -1.95 5.80 -9.79
CA ILE A 181 -1.43 4.43 -9.93
C ILE A 181 0.03 4.30 -10.35
N ASP A 182 0.61 3.14 -10.07
CA ASP A 182 1.82 2.59 -10.67
C ASP A 182 1.53 1.22 -11.34
N GLN A 183 2.55 0.37 -11.44
CA GLN A 183 2.46 -0.96 -12.03
C GLN A 183 1.59 -1.94 -11.21
N ASP A 184 1.43 -1.69 -9.90
CA ASP A 184 0.89 -2.61 -8.90
C ASP A 184 -0.21 -1.90 -8.08
N GLN A 185 -1.22 -1.33 -8.75
CA GLN A 185 -2.22 -0.51 -8.05
C GLN A 185 -3.03 -1.27 -6.99
N SER A 186 -3.71 -0.53 -6.11
CA SER A 186 -4.54 -1.10 -5.05
C SER A 186 -3.72 -1.95 -4.05
N ASP A 187 -2.42 -1.71 -3.97
CA ASP A 187 -1.52 -2.46 -3.12
C ASP A 187 -1.28 -1.81 -1.75
N ASN A 188 -0.86 -2.69 -0.84
CA ASN A 188 -0.29 -2.42 0.47
C ASN A 188 -1.18 -1.60 1.43
N VAL A 189 -0.75 -1.53 2.68
CA VAL A 189 -1.58 -0.97 3.76
C VAL A 189 -1.17 0.44 4.12
N VAL A 190 -2.00 1.16 4.87
CA VAL A 190 -1.69 2.53 5.33
C VAL A 190 -1.08 2.56 6.73
N THR A 191 -0.98 1.40 7.37
CA THR A 191 -0.47 1.19 8.73
C THR A 191 0.93 1.79 8.93
N GLU A 192 1.11 2.35 10.13
CA GLU A 192 2.38 2.85 10.65
C GLU A 192 2.68 2.18 12.00
N TYR A 193 3.97 1.97 12.27
CA TYR A 193 4.47 1.54 13.58
C TYR A 193 5.52 2.51 14.11
N ILE A 194 5.83 2.37 15.40
CA ILE A 194 6.97 3.03 16.02
C ILE A 194 8.01 1.97 16.35
N VAL A 195 9.25 2.15 15.86
CA VAL A 195 10.41 1.34 16.23
C VAL A 195 11.30 2.17 17.15
N ALA A 196 11.55 1.67 18.35
CA ALA A 196 12.38 2.30 19.36
C ALA A 196 13.64 1.48 19.65
N PHE A 197 14.79 2.16 19.69
CA PHE A 197 16.07 1.55 20.02
C PHE A 197 16.45 1.90 21.46
N ARG A 198 16.47 0.90 22.34
CA ARG A 198 16.80 1.06 23.76
C ARG A 198 18.31 1.25 23.94
N LYS A 199 18.72 1.96 25.00
CA LYS A 199 20.15 2.22 25.30
C LYS A 199 20.98 0.94 25.50
N GLY A 200 20.34 -0.17 25.88
CA GLY A 200 20.95 -1.50 26.01
C GLY A 200 21.07 -2.31 24.72
N GLY A 201 20.77 -1.73 23.55
CA GLY A 201 20.89 -2.37 22.24
C GLY A 201 19.67 -3.18 21.80
N ALA A 202 18.68 -3.40 22.67
CA ALA A 202 17.41 -4.04 22.30
C ALA A 202 16.50 -3.08 21.52
N SER A 203 15.76 -3.62 20.56
CA SER A 203 14.71 -2.89 19.84
C SER A 203 13.32 -3.28 20.36
N GLU A 204 12.40 -2.33 20.29
CA GLU A 204 10.99 -2.50 20.63
C GLU A 204 10.11 -1.90 19.53
N ILE A 205 8.98 -2.52 19.24
CA ILE A 205 7.99 -2.01 18.29
C ILE A 205 6.64 -1.78 18.97
N ALA A 206 5.90 -0.78 18.51
CA ALA A 206 4.56 -0.47 18.98
C ALA A 206 3.63 -0.07 17.83
N GLN A 207 2.32 -0.15 18.09
CA GLN A 207 1.31 0.52 17.27
C GLN A 207 1.62 2.02 17.20
N PHE A 208 1.44 2.64 16.04
CA PHE A 208 1.50 4.10 15.98
C PHE A 208 0.26 4.70 16.65
N SER A 209 0.46 5.47 17.73
CA SER A 209 -0.59 6.21 18.42
C SER A 209 -0.01 7.43 19.12
N GLN A 210 -0.86 8.42 19.42
CA GLN A 210 -0.40 9.60 20.16
C GLN A 210 0.14 9.22 21.55
N ALA A 211 -0.47 8.22 22.20
CA ALA A 211 -0.03 7.72 23.50
C ALA A 211 1.36 7.08 23.41
N ASN A 212 1.62 6.24 22.41
CA ASN A 212 2.90 5.57 22.22
C ASN A 212 4.00 6.55 21.82
N MET A 213 3.69 7.55 20.97
CA MET A 213 4.64 8.62 20.64
C MET A 213 5.08 9.39 21.90
N LYS A 214 4.12 9.79 22.75
CA LYS A 214 4.42 10.46 24.03
C LYS A 214 5.21 9.56 24.98
N TYR A 215 4.87 8.27 25.05
CA TYR A 215 5.61 7.29 25.84
C TYR A 215 7.08 7.24 25.40
N TYR A 216 7.36 7.04 24.12
CA TYR A 216 8.74 6.92 23.63
C TYR A 216 9.52 8.24 23.74
N GLN A 217 8.88 9.38 23.54
CA GLN A 217 9.50 10.68 23.83
C GLN A 217 9.95 10.76 25.30
N SER A 218 9.07 10.42 26.25
CA SER A 218 9.42 10.41 27.68
C SER A 218 10.54 9.40 28.01
N GLN A 219 10.58 8.25 27.33
CA GLN A 219 11.64 7.27 27.51
C GLN A 219 12.97 7.76 26.95
N GLN A 220 12.94 8.56 25.87
CA GLN A 220 14.11 9.20 25.29
C GLN A 220 14.64 10.30 26.21
N ASP A 221 13.77 11.17 26.73
CA ASP A 221 14.12 12.24 27.68
C ASP A 221 14.73 11.66 28.97
N ALA A 222 14.23 10.51 29.43
CA ALA A 222 14.77 9.76 30.57
C ALA A 222 16.06 8.96 30.25
N GLY A 223 16.59 9.05 29.02
CA GLY A 223 17.81 8.35 28.59
C GLY A 223 17.69 6.83 28.49
N LYS A 224 16.46 6.28 28.45
CA LYS A 224 16.18 4.83 28.32
C LYS A 224 16.08 4.38 26.86
N VAL A 225 15.59 5.27 26.00
CA VAL A 225 15.55 5.11 24.53
C VAL A 225 16.62 6.02 23.94
N LYS A 226 17.42 5.50 23.00
CA LYS A 226 18.43 6.29 22.27
C LYS A 226 17.73 7.16 21.23
N ASN A 227 16.89 6.53 20.42
CA ASN A 227 16.04 7.14 19.41
C ASN A 227 14.85 6.20 19.12
N PHE A 228 13.83 6.77 18.51
CA PHE A 228 12.71 6.03 17.94
C PHE A 228 12.32 6.68 16.63
N THR A 229 11.73 5.90 15.73
CA THR A 229 11.26 6.36 14.43
C THR A 229 9.90 5.78 14.13
N GLU A 230 9.13 6.52 13.37
CA GLU A 230 7.98 5.98 12.66
C GLU A 230 8.47 5.16 11.47
N ILE A 231 7.79 4.04 11.20
CA ILE A 231 7.99 3.22 10.01
C ILE A 231 6.64 3.04 9.33
N MET A 232 6.65 2.95 8.00
CA MET A 232 5.45 2.97 7.17
C MET A 232 5.61 2.07 5.95
N ASN A 233 4.49 1.61 5.42
CA ASN A 233 4.46 0.84 4.19
C ASN A 233 4.49 1.78 2.97
N GLY A 234 5.36 1.51 1.99
CA GLY A 234 5.24 2.05 0.63
C GLY A 234 3.98 1.47 -0.01
N SER A 235 3.00 2.32 -0.32
CA SER A 235 1.66 1.86 -0.72
C SER A 235 0.95 2.93 -1.53
N ASP A 236 0.25 2.51 -2.59
CA ASP A 236 -0.69 3.38 -3.31
C ASP A 236 -1.83 3.87 -2.41
N ASN A 237 -2.30 3.02 -1.50
CA ASN A 237 -3.30 3.38 -0.50
C ASN A 237 -2.81 4.49 0.42
N ARG A 238 -1.54 4.47 0.83
CA ARG A 238 -0.95 5.56 1.63
C ARG A 238 -0.69 6.80 0.78
N LEU A 239 -0.23 6.64 -0.46
CA LEU A 239 0.04 7.73 -1.40
C LEU A 239 -1.20 8.59 -1.62
N VAL A 240 -2.33 7.97 -1.99
CA VAL A 240 -3.58 8.69 -2.26
C VAL A 240 -4.15 9.33 -1.00
N SER A 241 -4.16 8.60 0.12
CA SER A 241 -4.88 9.02 1.32
C SER A 241 -4.11 9.99 2.22
N LYS A 242 -2.78 10.06 2.08
CA LYS A 242 -1.94 10.99 2.86
C LYS A 242 -1.27 12.03 1.97
N ALA A 243 -0.36 11.61 1.09
CA ALA A 243 0.52 12.54 0.39
C ALA A 243 -0.25 13.37 -0.66
N LEU A 244 -0.94 12.71 -1.59
CA LEU A 244 -1.72 13.38 -2.63
C LEU A 244 -2.92 14.15 -2.03
N ALA A 245 -3.64 13.52 -1.09
CA ALA A 245 -4.74 14.17 -0.41
C ALA A 245 -4.30 15.49 0.27
N SER A 246 -3.17 15.46 1.01
CA SER A 246 -2.62 16.66 1.65
C SER A 246 -2.18 17.72 0.62
N ALA A 247 -1.42 17.33 -0.40
CA ALA A 247 -0.93 18.25 -1.42
C ALA A 247 -2.06 18.96 -2.20
N LEU A 248 -3.18 18.26 -2.40
CA LEU A 248 -4.34 18.75 -3.15
C LEU A 248 -5.45 19.32 -2.27
N GLY A 249 -5.33 19.25 -0.94
CA GLY A 249 -6.38 19.69 -0.01
C GLY A 249 -7.64 18.82 -0.03
N CYS A 250 -7.49 17.55 -0.42
CA CYS A 250 -8.55 16.56 -0.47
C CYS A 250 -8.69 15.80 0.85
N LYS A 251 -9.84 15.17 1.06
CA LYS A 251 -10.13 14.40 2.28
C LYS A 251 -10.37 12.93 1.93
N PRO A 252 -9.54 12.00 2.44
CA PRO A 252 -9.79 10.57 2.25
C PRO A 252 -11.01 10.10 3.04
N PHE A 253 -11.54 8.93 2.70
CA PHE A 253 -12.49 8.24 3.59
C PHE A 253 -11.73 7.67 4.80
N GLN A 254 -12.21 7.99 6.00
CA GLN A 254 -11.55 7.63 7.25
C GLN A 254 -12.54 7.02 8.24
N ALA A 255 -12.03 6.17 9.13
CA ALA A 255 -12.75 5.61 10.25
C ALA A 255 -11.94 5.77 11.55
N ARG A 256 -12.58 5.57 12.70
CA ARG A 256 -11.88 5.63 14.00
C ARG A 256 -10.84 4.52 14.09
N ASP A 257 -9.65 4.87 14.53
CA ASP A 257 -8.59 3.91 14.84
C ASP A 257 -8.72 3.45 16.30
N GLN A 258 -8.96 2.15 16.50
CA GLN A 258 -9.05 1.56 17.83
C GLN A 258 -7.68 1.45 18.53
N ALA A 259 -6.57 1.53 17.79
CA ALA A 259 -5.22 1.56 18.33
C ALA A 259 -4.75 2.97 18.76
N ASP A 260 -5.50 4.02 18.41
CA ASP A 260 -5.20 5.41 18.73
C ASP A 260 -6.49 6.17 19.11
N PRO A 261 -6.97 6.02 20.37
CA PRO A 261 -8.25 6.56 20.79
C PRO A 261 -8.43 8.05 20.47
N GLY A 262 -9.45 8.35 19.64
CA GLY A 262 -9.76 9.72 19.19
C GLY A 262 -9.21 10.07 17.82
N ALA A 263 -8.29 9.27 17.27
CA ALA A 263 -7.81 9.43 15.90
C ALA A 263 -8.78 8.83 14.88
N VAL A 264 -8.77 9.40 13.67
CA VAL A 264 -9.38 8.84 12.47
C VAL A 264 -8.30 8.67 11.42
N ARG A 265 -8.34 7.55 10.70
CA ARG A 265 -7.32 7.20 9.70
C ARG A 265 -7.97 6.58 8.45
N PRO A 266 -7.33 6.67 7.28
CA PRO A 266 -7.67 5.83 6.15
C PRO A 266 -7.19 4.38 6.39
N SER A 267 -7.65 3.46 5.55
CA SER A 267 -7.15 2.09 5.43
C SER A 267 -7.31 1.67 3.96
N LEU A 268 -6.60 0.62 3.54
CA LEU A 268 -6.77 0.02 2.20
C LEU A 268 -8.26 -0.25 1.95
N ALA A 269 -8.94 -0.93 2.87
CA ALA A 269 -10.32 -1.33 2.65
C ALA A 269 -11.29 -0.13 2.54
N LEU A 270 -11.02 0.97 3.26
CA LEU A 270 -11.79 2.21 3.11
C LEU A 270 -11.51 2.90 1.78
N ASN A 271 -10.26 2.92 1.33
CA ASN A 271 -9.89 3.47 0.04
C ASN A 271 -10.57 2.70 -1.11
N GLU A 272 -10.63 1.36 -1.03
CA GLU A 272 -11.30 0.54 -2.03
C GLU A 272 -12.82 0.72 -2.03
N LEU A 273 -13.46 0.80 -0.86
CA LEU A 273 -14.89 1.12 -0.76
C LEU A 273 -15.20 2.52 -1.32
N PHE A 274 -14.33 3.49 -1.05
CA PHE A 274 -14.45 4.84 -1.56
C PHE A 274 -14.27 4.89 -3.07
N ALA A 275 -13.27 4.19 -3.61
CA ALA A 275 -13.05 4.07 -5.04
C ALA A 275 -14.25 3.40 -5.72
N SER A 276 -14.67 2.21 -5.27
CA SER A 276 -15.81 1.47 -5.84
C SER A 276 -17.09 2.28 -5.88
N LYS A 277 -17.34 3.11 -4.85
CA LYS A 277 -18.53 3.99 -4.82
C LYS A 277 -18.50 5.08 -5.91
N HIS A 278 -17.31 5.57 -6.25
CA HIS A 278 -17.12 6.78 -7.07
C HIS A 278 -16.48 6.49 -8.43
N GLU A 279 -16.37 5.22 -8.85
CA GLU A 279 -15.79 4.81 -10.14
C GLU A 279 -16.39 5.55 -11.34
N GLY A 280 -17.69 5.86 -11.29
CA GLY A 280 -18.39 6.57 -12.35
C GLY A 280 -17.99 8.05 -12.52
N GLU A 281 -17.23 8.63 -11.59
CA GLU A 281 -16.86 10.05 -11.61
C GLU A 281 -15.59 10.36 -12.44
N TYR A 282 -14.73 9.36 -12.70
CA TYR A 282 -13.44 9.55 -13.41
C TYR A 282 -13.48 9.14 -14.89
N GLY A 283 -14.56 8.51 -15.36
CA GLY A 283 -14.68 7.97 -16.72
C GLY A 283 -13.83 6.72 -16.96
N THR A 284 -12.53 6.78 -16.66
CA THR A 284 -11.60 5.66 -16.75
C THR A 284 -11.14 5.24 -15.36
N VAL A 285 -11.34 3.96 -15.04
CA VAL A 285 -10.98 3.36 -13.75
C VAL A 285 -9.77 2.47 -13.93
N ALA A 286 -8.78 2.65 -13.07
CA ALA A 286 -7.60 1.82 -12.98
C ALA A 286 -7.95 0.57 -12.15
N LEU A 287 -7.87 -0.61 -12.78
CA LEU A 287 -8.05 -1.92 -12.15
C LEU A 287 -6.77 -2.72 -12.34
N VAL A 288 -6.44 -3.59 -11.37
CA VAL A 288 -5.26 -4.46 -11.39
C VAL A 288 -5.17 -5.17 -12.73
N PRO A 289 -4.21 -4.84 -13.62
CA PRO A 289 -4.16 -5.42 -14.95
C PRO A 289 -3.63 -6.86 -14.84
N GLN A 290 -3.81 -7.65 -15.89
CA GLN A 290 -3.47 -9.09 -15.84
C GLN A 290 -1.96 -9.38 -15.93
N ASP A 291 -1.17 -8.38 -16.30
CA ASP A 291 0.28 -8.35 -16.42
C ASP A 291 0.95 -7.70 -15.20
N ASP A 292 0.16 -7.30 -14.20
CA ASP A 292 0.64 -6.85 -12.91
C ASP A 292 1.54 -7.95 -12.27
N PRO A 293 2.79 -7.61 -11.89
CA PRO A 293 3.75 -8.51 -11.25
C PRO A 293 3.19 -9.34 -10.08
N MET A 294 2.19 -8.84 -9.36
CA MET A 294 1.57 -9.48 -8.21
C MET A 294 0.58 -10.57 -8.63
N VAL A 295 0.11 -10.58 -9.88
CA VAL A 295 -0.93 -11.50 -10.37
C VAL A 295 -0.51 -12.40 -11.54
N VAL A 296 0.74 -12.30 -11.99
CA VAL A 296 1.33 -13.27 -12.93
C VAL A 296 1.80 -14.55 -12.24
N ASP A 297 1.92 -15.65 -12.99
CA ASP A 297 2.48 -16.91 -12.51
C ASP A 297 3.99 -16.84 -12.27
N GLY A 298 4.59 -17.92 -11.76
CA GLY A 298 6.03 -17.98 -11.47
C GLY A 298 6.95 -17.85 -12.70
N ASN A 299 6.39 -17.85 -13.91
CA ASN A 299 7.12 -17.63 -15.16
C ASN A 299 6.81 -16.24 -15.77
N GLY A 300 6.04 -15.39 -15.08
CA GLY A 300 5.64 -14.07 -15.56
C GLY A 300 4.48 -14.07 -16.56
N ASN A 301 3.71 -15.16 -16.67
CA ASN A 301 2.53 -15.21 -17.55
C ASN A 301 1.27 -14.79 -16.79
N ALA A 302 0.35 -14.11 -17.47
CA ALA A 302 -0.96 -13.75 -16.90
C ALA A 302 -1.72 -14.98 -16.37
N ASP A 303 -2.21 -14.90 -15.13
CA ASP A 303 -2.97 -15.97 -14.46
C ASP A 303 -4.34 -15.44 -14.01
N LEU A 304 -5.42 -15.91 -14.66
CA LEU A 304 -6.78 -15.46 -14.38
C LEU A 304 -7.24 -15.78 -12.95
N LYS A 305 -6.81 -16.93 -12.41
CA LYS A 305 -7.18 -17.33 -11.05
C LYS A 305 -6.50 -16.40 -10.06
N LYS A 306 -5.20 -16.15 -10.24
CA LYS A 306 -4.42 -15.27 -9.36
C LYS A 306 -4.94 -13.82 -9.42
N LEU A 307 -5.22 -13.31 -10.62
CA LEU A 307 -5.86 -12.01 -10.84
C LEU A 307 -7.19 -11.88 -10.09
N ASN A 308 -8.10 -12.84 -10.26
CA ASN A 308 -9.41 -12.79 -9.62
C ASN A 308 -9.33 -12.94 -8.08
N LEU A 309 -8.36 -13.73 -7.58
CA LEU A 309 -8.11 -13.81 -6.14
C LEU A 309 -7.64 -12.46 -5.61
N TYR A 310 -6.67 -11.81 -6.25
CA TYR A 310 -6.20 -10.48 -5.85
C TYR A 310 -7.34 -9.46 -5.88
N ARG A 311 -8.06 -9.35 -7.01
CA ARG A 311 -9.19 -8.41 -7.17
C ARG A 311 -10.29 -8.62 -6.14
N THR A 312 -10.56 -9.86 -5.72
CA THR A 312 -11.48 -10.14 -4.61
C THR A 312 -11.01 -9.52 -3.29
N GLY A 313 -9.70 -9.53 -3.04
CA GLY A 313 -9.07 -8.96 -1.85
C GLY A 313 -9.08 -7.43 -1.78
N VAL A 314 -9.32 -6.75 -2.91
CA VAL A 314 -9.36 -5.29 -3.02
C VAL A 314 -10.68 -4.77 -3.63
N ASP A 315 -11.74 -5.57 -3.56
CA ASP A 315 -13.09 -5.22 -4.02
C ASP A 315 -13.22 -4.78 -5.49
N GLN A 316 -12.40 -5.33 -6.37
CA GLN A 316 -12.44 -5.04 -7.81
C GLN A 316 -13.29 -6.06 -8.59
N PRO A 317 -13.87 -5.67 -9.73
CA PRO A 317 -14.63 -6.59 -10.59
C PRO A 317 -13.79 -7.75 -11.12
N LEU A 318 -14.33 -8.97 -11.02
CA LEU A 318 -13.70 -10.18 -11.55
C LEU A 318 -13.74 -10.24 -13.08
N GLN A 319 -12.80 -10.96 -13.68
CA GLN A 319 -12.76 -11.26 -15.10
C GLN A 319 -13.22 -12.69 -15.35
N SER A 320 -14.00 -12.91 -16.41
CA SER A 320 -14.38 -14.26 -16.84
C SER A 320 -13.31 -14.94 -17.70
N LYS A 321 -12.39 -14.15 -18.28
CA LYS A 321 -11.27 -14.59 -19.12
C LYS A 321 -10.16 -13.54 -19.11
N LEU A 322 -8.95 -13.95 -19.46
CA LEU A 322 -7.84 -13.01 -19.71
C LEU A 322 -8.18 -12.10 -20.90
N ASN A 323 -7.72 -10.85 -20.82
CA ASN A 323 -7.87 -9.82 -21.84
C ASN A 323 -6.52 -9.13 -22.10
N PRO A 324 -5.71 -9.61 -23.07
CA PRO A 324 -4.45 -8.98 -23.49
C PRO A 324 -4.51 -7.48 -23.76
N GLN A 325 -5.67 -6.98 -24.21
CA GLN A 325 -5.87 -5.56 -24.45
C GLN A 325 -5.78 -4.71 -23.17
N SER A 326 -6.03 -5.30 -21.99
CA SER A 326 -5.98 -4.54 -20.72
C SER A 326 -4.60 -3.95 -20.44
N ALA A 327 -3.52 -4.65 -20.79
CA ALA A 327 -2.15 -4.18 -20.61
C ALA A 327 -1.87 -2.93 -21.48
N ILE A 328 -2.26 -3.01 -22.75
CA ILE A 328 -2.14 -1.90 -23.71
C ILE A 328 -2.99 -0.71 -23.26
N ASP A 329 -4.23 -0.95 -22.83
CA ASP A 329 -5.12 0.10 -22.35
C ASP A 329 -4.58 0.75 -21.07
N TYR A 330 -4.00 -0.04 -20.16
CA TYR A 330 -3.38 0.46 -18.93
C TYR A 330 -2.21 1.39 -19.24
N CYS A 331 -1.27 0.96 -20.09
CA CYS A 331 -0.15 1.78 -20.53
C CYS A 331 -0.60 3.05 -21.28
N ASN A 332 -1.63 2.95 -22.13
CA ASN A 332 -2.20 4.12 -22.81
C ASN A 332 -2.79 5.13 -21.83
N ASN A 333 -3.47 4.66 -20.77
CA ASN A 333 -4.01 5.53 -19.73
C ASN A 333 -2.89 6.13 -18.86
N MET A 334 -1.82 5.38 -18.58
CA MET A 334 -0.63 5.94 -17.95
C MET A 334 -0.08 7.12 -18.76
N LEU A 335 0.11 6.92 -20.06
CA LEU A 335 0.62 7.94 -20.97
C LEU A 335 -0.33 9.15 -21.10
N SER A 336 -1.64 8.92 -21.23
CA SER A 336 -2.61 9.97 -21.55
C SER A 336 -3.24 10.65 -20.34
N ILE A 337 -3.17 10.05 -19.15
CA ILE A 337 -3.79 10.56 -17.91
C ILE A 337 -2.72 10.81 -16.86
N THR A 338 -1.94 9.79 -16.47
CA THR A 338 -0.97 9.90 -15.37
C THR A 338 0.09 10.95 -15.68
N ALA A 339 0.77 10.86 -16.83
CA ALA A 339 1.86 11.76 -17.15
C ALA A 339 1.42 13.23 -17.28
N PRO A 340 0.32 13.58 -17.99
CA PRO A 340 -0.21 14.94 -18.00
C PRO A 340 -0.65 15.42 -16.61
N SER A 341 -1.18 14.54 -15.75
CA SER A 341 -1.56 14.89 -14.38
C SER A 341 -0.35 15.29 -13.53
N ILE A 342 0.75 14.52 -13.59
CA ILE A 342 2.01 14.85 -12.90
C ILE A 342 2.55 16.20 -13.37
N LYS A 343 2.53 16.47 -14.69
CA LYS A 343 2.95 17.75 -15.27
C LYS A 343 2.08 18.90 -14.77
N ALA A 344 0.75 18.74 -14.78
CA ALA A 344 -0.21 19.78 -14.40
C ALA A 344 -0.16 20.13 -12.91
N ASN A 345 0.13 19.15 -12.04
CA ASN A 345 0.15 19.34 -10.59
C ASN A 345 1.52 19.75 -10.02
N LYS A 346 2.51 20.07 -10.87
CA LYS A 346 3.89 20.41 -10.48
C LYS A 346 3.98 21.36 -9.29
N ALA A 347 3.30 22.50 -9.36
CA ALA A 347 3.40 23.52 -8.32
C ALA A 347 2.92 23.02 -6.94
N PHE A 348 1.88 22.19 -6.90
CA PHE A 348 1.34 21.64 -5.65
C PHE A 348 2.21 20.51 -5.10
N TYR A 349 2.72 19.66 -5.99
CA TYR A 349 3.55 18.52 -5.58
C TYR A 349 4.97 18.94 -5.20
N GLN A 350 5.55 19.96 -5.84
CA GLN A 350 6.86 20.49 -5.42
C GLN A 350 6.83 21.15 -4.03
N ALA A 351 5.67 21.65 -3.60
CA ALA A 351 5.48 22.22 -2.28
C ALA A 351 5.26 21.16 -1.18
N ALA A 352 5.06 19.90 -1.56
CA ALA A 352 4.83 18.79 -0.63
C ALA A 352 6.12 17.96 -0.45
N PRO A 353 6.36 17.42 0.75
CA PRO A 353 7.51 16.55 0.99
C PRO A 353 7.43 15.28 0.14
N SER A 354 8.59 14.70 -0.17
CA SER A 354 8.63 13.37 -0.80
C SER A 354 8.05 12.32 0.13
N VAL A 355 7.43 11.29 -0.46
CA VAL A 355 7.02 10.09 0.28
C VAL A 355 8.23 9.26 0.69
N ASP A 356 9.24 9.20 -0.18
CA ASP A 356 10.56 8.62 0.10
C ASP A 356 11.65 9.66 -0.20
N PRO A 357 12.20 10.32 0.84
CA PRO A 357 13.28 11.30 0.70
C PRO A 357 14.60 10.72 0.18
N ASN A 358 14.82 9.41 0.26
CA ASN A 358 16.02 8.77 -0.27
C ASN A 358 15.91 8.54 -1.78
N ALA A 359 14.69 8.43 -2.32
CA ALA A 359 14.44 8.22 -3.75
C ALA A 359 14.20 9.55 -4.50
N ALA A 360 13.54 10.52 -3.87
CA ALA A 360 13.15 11.78 -4.48
C ALA A 360 13.12 12.94 -3.49
N ASN A 361 13.40 14.16 -3.95
CA ASN A 361 13.50 15.33 -3.08
C ASN A 361 12.14 16.00 -2.73
N ASN A 362 11.07 15.74 -3.49
CA ASN A 362 9.71 16.22 -3.21
C ASN A 362 8.67 15.29 -3.83
N LEU A 363 7.38 15.52 -3.56
CA LEU A 363 6.31 14.67 -4.08
C LEU A 363 6.25 14.68 -5.62
N TRP A 364 6.63 15.78 -6.29
CA TRP A 364 6.55 15.85 -7.74
C TRP A 364 7.58 14.94 -8.40
N THR A 365 8.83 14.99 -7.94
CA THR A 365 9.90 14.10 -8.41
C THR A 365 9.63 12.64 -8.04
N PHE A 366 9.04 12.38 -6.87
CA PHE A 366 8.60 11.04 -6.46
C PHE A 366 7.55 10.46 -7.43
N MET A 367 6.52 11.24 -7.78
CA MET A 367 5.50 10.79 -8.73
C MET A 367 6.07 10.50 -10.12
N GLY A 368 7.01 11.33 -10.60
CA GLY A 368 7.67 11.10 -11.88
C GLY A 368 8.57 9.86 -11.88
N GLN A 369 9.33 9.65 -10.80
CA GLN A 369 10.17 8.46 -10.63
C GLN A 369 9.33 7.18 -10.59
N ARG A 370 8.23 7.17 -9.83
CA ARG A 370 7.29 6.05 -9.83
C ARG A 370 6.73 5.79 -11.22
N PHE A 371 6.22 6.82 -11.90
CA PHE A 371 5.68 6.68 -13.25
C PHE A 371 6.70 6.02 -14.19
N GLN A 372 7.95 6.52 -14.19
CA GLN A 372 9.02 6.01 -15.04
C GLN A 372 9.29 4.53 -14.76
N ALA A 373 9.45 4.17 -13.49
CA ALA A 373 9.70 2.78 -13.08
C ALA A 373 8.56 1.86 -13.55
N SER A 374 7.31 2.27 -13.38
CA SER A 374 6.15 1.49 -13.81
C SER A 374 6.02 1.36 -15.32
N PHE A 375 6.29 2.44 -16.06
CA PHE A 375 6.24 2.43 -17.51
C PHE A 375 7.28 1.46 -18.10
N VAL A 376 8.44 1.32 -17.44
CA VAL A 376 9.47 0.32 -17.76
C VAL A 376 9.03 -1.08 -17.34
N ASN A 377 8.58 -1.27 -16.09
CA ASN A 377 8.24 -2.58 -15.54
C ASN A 377 7.08 -3.26 -16.29
N LEU A 378 6.09 -2.48 -16.71
CA LEU A 378 4.98 -2.96 -17.55
C LEU A 378 5.34 -3.05 -19.05
N ASN A 379 6.57 -2.75 -19.44
CA ASN A 379 7.01 -2.72 -20.84
C ASN A 379 6.10 -1.83 -21.73
N CYS A 380 5.66 -0.68 -21.22
CA CYS A 380 4.73 0.19 -21.93
C CYS A 380 5.33 0.77 -23.21
N THR A 381 6.65 0.97 -23.29
CA THR A 381 7.33 1.36 -24.54
C THR A 381 7.09 0.32 -25.64
N GLY A 382 7.28 -0.96 -25.32
CA GLY A 382 7.05 -2.08 -26.24
C GLY A 382 5.57 -2.26 -26.60
N LEU A 383 4.67 -2.17 -25.61
CA LEU A 383 3.23 -2.34 -25.82
C LEU A 383 2.60 -1.21 -26.66
N LEU A 384 3.08 0.02 -26.49
CA LEU A 384 2.56 1.19 -27.22
C LEU A 384 3.34 1.51 -28.50
N GLY A 385 4.49 0.87 -28.72
CA GLY A 385 5.38 1.18 -29.84
C GLY A 385 6.00 2.59 -29.76
N VAL A 386 6.15 3.14 -28.56
CA VAL A 386 6.79 4.45 -28.35
C VAL A 386 8.29 4.28 -28.12
N THR A 387 9.10 5.19 -28.67
CA THR A 387 10.56 5.08 -28.70
C THR A 387 11.27 5.81 -27.55
N GLN A 388 10.53 6.55 -26.73
CA GLN A 388 11.07 7.35 -25.63
C GLN A 388 10.16 7.25 -24.41
N ASP A 389 10.76 7.37 -23.23
CA ASP A 389 10.02 7.47 -21.99
C ASP A 389 9.26 8.81 -21.95
N PRO A 390 7.95 8.81 -21.64
CA PRO A 390 7.17 10.04 -21.52
C PRO A 390 7.69 10.98 -20.41
N ILE A 391 8.26 10.42 -19.34
CA ILE A 391 8.86 11.19 -18.23
C ILE A 391 10.27 10.66 -17.96
N GLU A 392 11.27 11.48 -18.23
CA GLU A 392 12.64 11.20 -17.84
C GLU A 392 12.94 11.82 -16.47
N VAL A 393 13.45 11.01 -15.54
CA VAL A 393 13.96 11.50 -14.26
C VAL A 393 15.34 12.15 -14.43
N VAL A 394 15.57 13.23 -13.68
CA VAL A 394 16.89 13.85 -13.53
C VAL A 394 17.33 13.64 -12.10
N ALA A 395 18.43 12.92 -11.91
CA ALA A 395 18.95 12.55 -10.59
C ALA A 395 20.20 13.37 -10.20
N ASP A 396 20.35 13.59 -8.89
CA ASP A 396 21.58 14.02 -8.24
C ASP A 396 21.99 12.92 -7.24
N GLY A 397 23.00 12.14 -7.61
CA GLY A 397 23.26 10.86 -6.95
C GLY A 397 22.08 9.90 -7.12
N ASP A 398 21.62 9.31 -6.01
CA ASP A 398 20.49 8.37 -5.97
C ASP A 398 19.12 9.07 -5.84
N VAL A 399 19.11 10.40 -5.71
CA VAL A 399 17.89 11.18 -5.45
C VAL A 399 17.40 11.84 -6.74
N THR A 400 16.14 11.63 -7.10
CA THR A 400 15.49 12.35 -8.20
C THR A 400 15.23 13.81 -7.80
N VAL A 401 15.75 14.75 -8.60
CA VAL A 401 15.70 16.19 -8.32
C VAL A 401 14.91 17.01 -9.32
N ASP A 402 14.71 16.52 -10.56
CA ASP A 402 13.87 17.16 -11.57
C ASP A 402 13.29 16.13 -12.55
N LEU A 403 12.35 16.55 -13.41
CA LEU A 403 11.72 15.70 -14.44
C LEU A 403 11.68 16.41 -15.79
N LYS A 404 11.87 15.66 -16.88
CA LYS A 404 11.66 16.12 -18.26
C LYS A 404 10.48 15.36 -18.88
N PHE A 405 9.66 16.07 -19.64
CA PHE A 405 8.45 15.51 -20.28
C PHE A 405 8.61 15.52 -21.80
N ASN A 406 8.39 14.37 -22.43
CA ASN A 406 8.65 14.14 -23.84
C ASN A 406 7.37 14.04 -24.71
N PHE A 407 6.31 14.75 -24.29
CA PHE A 407 5.00 14.77 -24.95
C PHE A 407 4.29 16.15 -24.85
#